data_AF-A0A9D6TFI8-F1
#
_entry.id   AF-A0A9D6TFI8-F1
#
_cell.length_a   1.000
_cell.length_b   1.000
_cell.length_c   1.000
_cell.angle_alpha   90.00
_cell.angle_beta   90.00
_cell.angle_gamma   90.00
#
_symmetry.space_group_name_H-M   'P 1'
#
loop_
_entity.id
_entity.type
_entity.pdbx_description
1 polymer ?
#
loop_
_entity_poly.entity_id
_entity_poly.type
_entity_poly.pdbx_seq_one_letter_code
_entity_poly.pdbx_strand_id
1 'polypeptide(L)' 'MTADEIIPLRERIETVGDDADLREVYDTERHLLYVACTRARDHLLVTSAGAASEFLDDLRSVDSTQTRPAA' A
#
# COMPACT_ATOMS: atom_id res chain seq x y z
N MET A 1 13.47 8.29 13.31
CA MET A 1 12.92 7.72 12.07
C MET A 1 11.64 8.48 11.81
N THR A 2 11.70 9.48 10.95
CA THR A 2 10.57 10.38 10.70
C THR A 2 9.58 9.69 9.74
N ALA A 3 8.30 10.00 9.86
CA ALA A 3 7.22 9.34 9.12
C ALA A 3 7.16 9.70 7.61
N ASP A 4 8.22 10.31 7.08
CA ASP A 4 8.31 10.92 5.74
C ASP A 4 8.37 9.91 4.59
N GLU A 5 8.44 8.60 4.87
CA GLU A 5 8.52 7.54 3.87
C GLU A 5 7.39 6.50 4.03
N ILE A 6 6.32 6.84 4.76
CA ILE A 6 5.17 5.97 4.97
C ILE A 6 4.16 6.21 3.86
N ILE A 7 3.70 5.13 3.22
CA ILE A 7 2.63 5.19 2.20
C ILE A 7 1.27 4.88 2.87
N PRO A 8 0.24 5.72 2.67
CA PRO A 8 0.25 6.99 1.95
C PRO A 8 0.94 8.11 2.75
N LEU A 9 1.64 9.02 2.05
CA LEU A 9 2.37 10.10 2.70
C LEU A 9 1.42 11.13 3.32
N ARG A 10 1.48 11.25 4.65
CA ARG A 10 0.59 12.12 5.43
C ARG A 10 0.70 13.60 5.04
N GLU A 11 1.90 14.09 4.77
CA GLU A 11 2.12 15.48 4.35
C GLU A 11 1.34 15.80 3.06
N ARG A 12 1.36 14.91 2.06
CA ARG A 12 0.62 15.10 0.82
C ARG A 12 -0.89 15.11 1.03
N ILE A 13 -1.39 14.29 1.95
CA ILE A 13 -2.82 14.26 2.33
C ILE A 13 -3.22 15.57 3.01
N GLU A 14 -2.42 16.07 3.96
CA GLU A 14 -2.74 17.25 4.77
C GLU A 14 -2.60 18.56 3.99
N THR A 15 -1.79 18.58 2.92
CA THR A 15 -1.62 19.77 2.06
C THR A 15 -2.74 19.98 1.05
N VAL A 16 -3.64 19.02 0.87
CA VAL A 16 -4.72 19.11 -0.11
C VAL A 16 -5.94 19.83 0.47
N GLY A 17 -6.44 20.82 -0.27
CA GLY A 17 -7.59 21.64 0.14
C GLY A 17 -8.96 21.05 -0.18
N ASP A 18 -9.07 20.25 -1.25
CA ASP A 18 -10.35 19.81 -1.81
C ASP A 18 -10.42 18.27 -1.97
N ASP A 19 -11.59 17.68 -1.76
CA ASP A 19 -11.81 16.22 -1.80
C ASP A 19 -11.47 15.58 -3.16
N ALA A 20 -11.59 16.33 -4.26
CA ALA A 20 -11.26 15.87 -5.60
C ALA A 20 -9.75 15.62 -5.74
N ASP A 21 -8.95 16.59 -5.32
CA ASP A 21 -7.49 16.52 -5.31
C ASP A 21 -7.01 15.45 -4.31
N LEU A 22 -7.75 15.24 -3.21
CA LEU A 22 -7.38 14.26 -2.19
C LEU A 22 -7.41 12.86 -2.78
N ARG A 23 -8.43 12.58 -3.61
CA ARG A 23 -8.57 11.29 -4.29
C ARG A 23 -7.45 11.05 -5.28
N GLU A 24 -7.05 12.07 -6.03
CA GLU A 24 -5.91 11.99 -6.96
C GLU A 24 -4.58 11.73 -6.24
N VAL A 25 -4.35 12.40 -5.12
CA VAL A 25 -3.18 12.14 -4.27
C VAL A 25 -3.20 10.70 -3.75
N TYR A 26 -4.33 10.25 -3.23
CA TYR A 26 -4.50 8.87 -2.76
C TYR A 26 -4.22 7.84 -3.85
N ASP A 27 -4.74 8.06 -5.06
CA ASP A 27 -4.52 7.16 -6.20
C ASP A 27 -3.05 7.15 -6.64
N THR A 28 -2.38 8.30 -6.60
CA THR A 28 -0.94 8.40 -6.88
C THR A 28 -0.11 7.63 -5.87
N GLU A 29 -0.41 7.77 -4.57
CA GLU A 29 0.27 7.04 -3.50
C GLU A 29 0.05 5.52 -3.60
N ARG A 30 -1.18 5.09 -3.91
CA ARG A 30 -1.49 3.68 -4.21
C ARG A 30 -0.67 3.18 -5.40
N HIS A 31 -0.50 4.00 -6.44
CA HIS A 31 0.30 3.64 -7.61
C HIS A 31 1.79 3.46 -7.27
N LEU A 32 2.33 4.24 -6.34
CA LEU A 32 3.71 4.05 -5.86
C LEU A 32 3.91 2.67 -5.24
N LEU A 33 2.96 2.22 -4.39
CA LEU A 33 2.99 0.88 -3.83
C LEU A 33 2.92 -0.18 -4.93
N TYR A 34 2.03 -0.02 -5.91
CA TYR A 34 1.91 -0.95 -7.04
C TYR A 34 3.21 -1.10 -7.82
N VAL A 35 3.87 0.01 -8.17
CA VAL A 35 5.15 -0.01 -8.89
C VAL A 35 6.25 -0.68 -8.05
N ALA A 36 6.28 -0.42 -6.74
CA ALA A 36 7.24 -1.06 -5.85
C ALA A 36 7.04 -2.58 -5.78
N CYS A 37 5.78 -3.02 -5.63
CA CYS A 37 5.43 -4.44 -5.54
C CYS A 37 5.70 -5.20 -6.85
N THR A 38 5.42 -4.59 -8.00
CA THR A 38 5.58 -5.24 -9.33
C THR A 38 7.03 -5.26 -9.85
N ARG A 39 7.96 -4.57 -9.18
CA ARG A 39 9.39 -4.70 -9.48
C ARG A 39 10.00 -6.02 -9.02
N ALA A 40 9.40 -6.69 -8.05
CA ALA A 40 9.86 -8.00 -7.60
C ALA A 40 9.64 -9.05 -8.69
N ARG A 41 10.70 -9.80 -9.04
CA ARG A 41 10.64 -10.82 -10.11
C ARG A 41 10.25 -12.19 -9.60
N ASP A 42 10.90 -12.64 -8.54
CA ASP A 42 10.74 -14.00 -8.01
C ASP A 42 9.87 -14.01 -6.74
N HIS A 43 10.21 -13.16 -5.78
CA HIS A 43 9.50 -13.07 -4.50
C HIS A 43 9.37 -11.61 -4.04
N LEU A 44 8.19 -11.27 -3.53
CA LEU A 44 7.87 -9.98 -2.92
C LEU A 44 7.72 -10.17 -1.40
N LEU A 45 8.48 -9.40 -0.62
CA LEU A 45 8.33 -9.33 0.84
C LEU A 45 7.98 -7.89 1.24
N VAL A 46 6.83 -7.71 1.87
CA VAL A 46 6.37 -6.43 2.41
C VAL A 46 6.33 -6.54 3.93
N THR A 47 6.93 -5.57 4.62
CA THR A 47 6.96 -5.51 6.09
C THR A 47 6.47 -4.14 6.56
N SER A 48 5.96 -4.06 7.79
CA SER A 48 5.55 -2.80 8.41
C SER A 48 5.97 -2.77 9.87
N ALA A 49 6.32 -1.58 10.35
CA ALA A 49 6.60 -1.34 11.77
C ALA A 49 5.36 -0.70 12.40
N GLY A 50 4.49 -1.52 13.01
CA GLY A 50 3.23 -1.07 13.61
C GLY A 50 2.02 -1.33 12.71
N ALA A 51 1.18 -0.30 12.51
CA ALA A 51 0.02 -0.42 11.63
C ALA A 51 0.48 -0.48 10.16
N ALA A 52 -0.03 -1.48 9.44
CA ALA A 52 0.26 -1.64 8.02
C ALA A 52 -0.48 -0.58 7.18
N SER A 53 0.04 -0.29 5.99
CA SER A 53 -0.64 0.57 5.02
C SER A 53 -1.99 -0.01 4.63
N GLU A 54 -3.02 0.83 4.56
CA GLU A 54 -4.38 0.46 4.13
C GLU A 54 -4.39 -0.14 2.71
N PHE A 55 -3.46 0.27 1.83
CA PHE A 55 -3.37 -0.26 0.48
C PHE A 55 -2.95 -1.73 0.41
N LEU A 56 -2.47 -2.33 1.51
CA LEU A 56 -2.21 -3.77 1.54
C LEU A 56 -3.48 -4.60 1.54
N ASP A 57 -4.63 -4.04 1.91
CA ASP A 57 -5.90 -4.77 1.86
C ASP A 57 -6.32 -5.07 0.41
N ASP A 58 -5.91 -4.22 -0.55
CA ASP A 58 -6.10 -4.47 -1.99
C ASP A 58 -5.43 -5.78 -2.42
N LEU A 59 -4.24 -6.08 -1.87
CA LEU A 59 -3.47 -7.30 -2.14
C LEU A 59 -4.00 -8.53 -1.39
N ARG A 60 -4.77 -8.34 -0.32
CA ARG A 60 -5.36 -9.43 0.47
C ARG A 60 -6.65 -9.98 -0.13
N SER A 61 -7.30 -9.25 -1.04
CA SER A 61 -8.53 -9.72 -1.70
C SER A 61 -8.30 -10.85 -2.71
N VAL A 62 -7.05 -11.24 -2.97
CA VAL A 62 -6.70 -12.34 -3.89
C VAL A 62 -6.71 -13.72 -3.22
N ASP A 63 -7.14 -13.84 -1.95
CA ASP A 63 -7.24 -15.14 -1.28
C ASP A 63 -8.70 -15.60 -1.14
N SER A 64 -9.19 -16.29 -2.17
CA SER A 64 -10.36 -17.16 -2.05
C SER A 64 -10.01 -18.65 -2.09
N THR A 65 -8.74 -19.06 -2.20
CA THR A 65 -8.38 -20.50 -2.15
C THR A 65 -6.87 -20.74 -2.12
N GLN A 66 -6.29 -20.96 -0.93
CA GLN A 66 -5.59 -22.22 -0.61
C GLN A 66 -5.07 -22.26 0.84
N THR A 67 -5.94 -22.71 1.74
CA THR A 67 -5.50 -23.59 2.83
C THR A 67 -4.86 -24.81 2.17
N ARG A 68 -3.52 -24.89 2.17
CA ARG A 68 -2.79 -26.12 1.80
C ARG A 68 -3.25 -27.23 2.75
N PRO A 69 -3.64 -28.42 2.26
CA PRO A 69 -3.96 -29.52 3.15
C PRO A 69 -2.66 -29.92 3.88
N ALA A 70 -2.73 -30.00 5.21
CA ALA A 70 -1.71 -30.66 6.00
C ALA A 70 -1.67 -32.13 5.60
N ALA A 71 -0.45 -32.63 5.40
CA ALA A 71 -0.13 -34.00 5.02
C ALA A 71 -0.69 -35.05 5.99
#